data_AF-A0A7S1NH85-F1
#
_entry.id   AF-A0A7S1NH85-F1
#
_cell.length_a   1.000
_cell.length_b   1.000
_cell.length_c   1.000
_cell.angle_alpha   90.00
_cell.angle_beta   90.00
_cell.angle_gamma   90.00
#
_symmetry.space_group_name_H-M   'P 1'
#
loop_
_entity.id
_entity.type
_entity.pdbx_description
1 polymer ?
#
loop_
_entity_poly.entity_id
_entity_poly.type
_entity_poly.pdbx_seq_one_letter_code
_entity_poly.pdbx_strand_id
1 'polypeptide(L)'
;GFFWEQRKEKKTGETVYWNSLTNSVVREEPQMCRGGVLADEMGLGKTMQMIALLCCSTARDAGYSKSTLVVCPLSLISHWQGQLKEFAPSVTVYVYHGANRSAKSSPCLTDFDVVLTTFQTLVSEHGGPK
;
A
#
# COMPACT_ATOMS: atom_id res chain seq x y z
N GLY A 1 -18.28 -10.20 -5.80
CA GLY A 1 -16.86 -10.58 -5.73
C GLY A 1 -16.69 -11.73 -4.77
N PHE A 2 -16.04 -12.81 -5.23
CA PHE A 2 -15.72 -14.12 -4.60
C PHE A 2 -16.71 -14.77 -3.61
N PHE A 3 -17.29 -14.04 -2.64
CA PHE A 3 -18.21 -14.55 -1.61
C PHE A 3 -19.47 -13.69 -1.41
N TRP A 4 -19.59 -12.55 -2.10
CA TRP A 4 -20.76 -11.69 -2.05
C TRP A 4 -21.71 -11.96 -3.22
N GLU A 5 -22.94 -12.32 -2.90
CA GLU A 5 -24.03 -12.55 -3.84
C GLU A 5 -25.07 -11.43 -3.77
N GLN A 6 -25.44 -10.88 -4.91
CA GLN A 6 -26.55 -9.94 -5.00
C GLN A 6 -27.88 -10.71 -4.98
N ARG A 7 -28.75 -10.38 -4.03
CA ARG A 7 -30.06 -11.02 -3.84
C ARG A 7 -31.14 -9.95 -3.70
N LYS A 8 -32.37 -10.29 -4.06
CA LYS A 8 -33.55 -9.46 -3.77
C LYS A 8 -34.22 -9.97 -2.50
N GLU A 9 -34.44 -9.08 -1.54
CA GLU A 9 -35.15 -9.42 -0.32
C GLU A 9 -36.64 -9.67 -0.63
N LYS A 10 -37.15 -10.84 -0.23
CA LYS A 10 -38.52 -11.29 -0.57
C LYS A 10 -39.63 -10.41 0.00
N LYS A 11 -39.34 -9.65 1.07
CA LYS A 11 -40.34 -8.82 1.79
C LYS A 11 -40.41 -7.38 1.27
N THR A 12 -39.27 -6.80 0.92
CA THR A 12 -39.14 -5.37 0.56
C THR A 12 -38.87 -5.17 -0.93
N GLY A 13 -38.40 -6.22 -1.64
CA GLY A 13 -37.92 -6.12 -3.01
C GLY A 13 -36.55 -5.43 -3.14
N GLU A 14 -35.95 -5.00 -2.03
CA GLU A 14 -34.67 -4.30 -2.01
C GLU A 14 -33.53 -5.24 -2.43
N THR A 15 -32.55 -4.66 -3.12
CA THR A 15 -31.31 -5.37 -3.46
C THR A 15 -30.41 -5.39 -2.24
N VAL A 16 -29.96 -6.57 -1.86
CA VAL A 16 -29.04 -6.79 -0.74
C VAL A 16 -27.86 -7.64 -1.21
N TYR A 17 -26.70 -7.43 -0.60
CA TYR A 17 -25.50 -8.21 -0.81
C TYR A 17 -25.33 -9.18 0.36
N TRP A 18 -25.34 -10.46 0.06
CA TRP A 18 -25.21 -11.53 1.05
C TRP A 18 -23.84 -12.16 0.98
N ASN A 19 -23.18 -12.30 2.13
CA ASN A 19 -21.91 -13.00 2.24
C ASN A 19 -22.18 -14.49 2.52
N SER A 20 -21.78 -15.36 1.60
CA SER A 20 -22.00 -16.80 1.71
C SER A 20 -21.18 -17.50 2.80
N LEU A 21 -20.11 -16.86 3.30
CA LEU A 21 -19.24 -17.42 4.34
C LEU A 21 -19.66 -17.00 5.75
N THR A 22 -19.99 -15.72 5.94
CA THR A 22 -20.32 -15.15 7.25
C THR A 22 -21.82 -15.09 7.52
N ASN A 23 -22.66 -15.41 6.52
CA ASN A 23 -24.10 -15.20 6.53
C ASN A 23 -24.53 -13.74 6.78
N SER A 24 -23.63 -12.76 6.60
CA SER A 24 -23.94 -11.35 6.79
C SER A 24 -24.66 -10.75 5.57
N VAL A 25 -25.51 -9.75 5.82
CA VAL A 25 -26.28 -9.05 4.80
C VAL A 25 -25.95 -7.56 4.90
N VAL A 26 -25.55 -6.96 3.78
CA VAL A 26 -25.32 -5.51 3.67
C VAL A 26 -26.16 -4.95 2.54
N ARG A 27 -26.63 -3.71 2.68
CA ARG A 27 -27.47 -3.03 1.69
C ARG A 27 -26.65 -2.27 0.65
N GLU A 28 -25.50 -1.78 1.06
CA GLU A 28 -24.55 -1.10 0.18
C GLU A 28 -23.61 -2.11 -0.49
N GLU A 29 -23.12 -1.78 -1.69
CA GLU A 29 -22.18 -2.63 -2.39
C GLU A 29 -20.89 -2.77 -1.58
N PRO A 30 -20.50 -3.99 -1.18
CA PRO A 30 -19.33 -4.18 -0.36
C PRO A 30 -18.08 -3.75 -1.11
N GLN A 31 -17.29 -2.88 -0.50
CA GLN A 31 -16.04 -2.43 -1.08
C GLN A 31 -15.09 -3.62 -1.26
N MET A 32 -14.67 -3.87 -2.50
CA MET A 32 -13.67 -4.90 -2.77
C MET A 32 -12.33 -4.48 -2.17
N CYS A 33 -11.69 -5.37 -1.41
CA CYS A 33 -10.34 -5.15 -0.91
C CYS A 33 -9.38 -4.97 -2.09
N ARG A 34 -8.52 -3.95 -2.04
CA ARG A 34 -7.44 -3.72 -3.01
C ARG A 34 -6.12 -4.27 -2.46
N GLY A 35 -5.28 -4.79 -3.34
CA GLY A 35 -3.98 -5.38 -2.99
C GLY A 35 -4.05 -6.90 -2.83
N GLY A 36 -2.99 -7.49 -2.26
CA GLY A 36 -2.85 -8.92 -2.10
C GLY A 36 -1.51 -9.30 -1.49
N VAL A 37 -1.30 -10.60 -1.31
CA VAL A 37 -0.04 -11.17 -0.82
C VAL A 37 0.71 -11.76 -2.00
N LEU A 38 1.92 -11.24 -2.25
CA LEU A 38 2.85 -11.83 -3.23
C LEU A 38 3.85 -12.72 -2.48
N ALA A 39 3.67 -14.04 -2.58
CA ALA A 39 4.42 -15.05 -1.83
C ALA A 39 5.22 -16.00 -2.73
N ASP A 40 5.79 -15.47 -3.82
CA ASP A 40 6.64 -16.24 -4.74
C ASP A 40 7.95 -16.69 -4.09
N GLU A 41 8.59 -17.72 -4.65
CA GLU A 41 9.92 -18.17 -4.25
C GLU A 41 10.96 -17.02 -4.26
N MET A 42 11.98 -17.15 -3.41
CA MET A 42 13.10 -16.20 -3.39
C MET A 42 13.82 -16.23 -4.74
N GLY A 43 14.13 -15.06 -5.29
CA GLY A 43 14.80 -14.93 -6.60
C GLY A 43 13.88 -14.69 -7.79
N LEU A 44 12.55 -14.85 -7.66
CA LEU A 44 11.59 -14.60 -8.76
C LEU A 44 11.28 -13.12 -9.04
N GLY A 45 12.14 -12.21 -8.58
CA GLY A 45 12.04 -10.78 -8.94
C GLY A 45 10.89 -10.03 -8.29
N LYS A 46 10.39 -10.45 -7.12
CA LYS A 46 9.31 -9.77 -6.38
C LYS A 46 9.53 -8.27 -6.22
N THR A 47 10.76 -7.85 -5.92
CA THR A 47 11.13 -6.42 -5.82
C THR A 47 10.86 -5.69 -7.14
N MET A 48 11.28 -6.29 -8.26
CA MET A 48 11.09 -5.71 -9.59
C MET A 48 9.62 -5.66 -9.99
N GLN A 49 8.84 -6.70 -9.68
CA GLN A 49 7.39 -6.69 -9.87
C GLN A 49 6.73 -5.53 -9.10
N MET A 50 7.15 -5.30 -7.86
CA MET A 50 6.66 -4.17 -7.06
C MET A 50 7.09 -2.82 -7.63
N ILE A 51 8.32 -2.67 -8.11
CA ILE A 51 8.77 -1.44 -8.78
C ILE A 51 7.96 -1.17 -10.05
N ALA A 52 7.70 -2.20 -10.85
CA ALA A 52 6.82 -2.08 -12.02
C ALA A 52 5.41 -1.64 -11.62
N LEU A 53 4.86 -2.19 -10.52
CA LEU A 53 3.56 -1.79 -9.98
C LEU A 53 3.56 -0.31 -9.55
N LEU A 54 4.59 0.15 -8.84
CA LEU A 54 4.76 1.55 -8.44
C LEU A 54 4.76 2.48 -9.66
N CYS A 55 5.50 2.13 -10.71
CA CYS A 55 5.55 2.93 -11.93
C CYS A 55 4.20 2.97 -12.67
N CYS A 56 3.39 1.91 -12.55
CA CYS A 56 2.05 1.88 -13.14
C CYS A 56 1.00 2.64 -12.31
N SER A 57 1.16 2.70 -10.98
CA SER A 57 0.15 3.22 -10.05
C SER A 57 0.19 4.73 -9.85
N THR A 58 1.35 5.38 -10.07
CA THR A 58 1.54 6.85 -9.94
C THR A 58 0.58 7.68 -10.80
N ALA A 59 -0.10 7.07 -11.77
CA ALA A 59 -0.98 7.73 -12.72
C ALA A 59 -2.49 7.66 -12.43
N ARG A 60 -3.00 6.88 -11.45
CA ARG A 60 -4.32 6.25 -11.66
C ARG A 60 -5.49 6.32 -10.67
N ASP A 61 -5.43 6.91 -9.48
CA ASP A 61 -6.65 7.02 -8.68
C ASP A 61 -6.87 8.40 -8.03
N ALA A 62 -7.92 9.08 -8.47
CA ALA A 62 -8.44 10.28 -7.80
C ALA A 62 -8.93 9.88 -6.40
N GLY A 63 -8.28 10.42 -5.36
CA GLY A 63 -8.66 10.17 -3.95
C GLY A 63 -7.58 9.50 -3.09
N TYR A 64 -6.44 9.11 -3.65
CA TYR A 64 -5.32 8.53 -2.88
C TYR A 64 -4.05 9.38 -2.96
N SER A 65 -3.15 9.18 -1.99
CA SER A 65 -1.82 9.77 -2.01
C SER A 65 -1.04 9.26 -3.23
N LYS A 66 -0.32 10.17 -3.89
CA LYS A 66 0.61 9.82 -4.98
C LYS A 66 1.85 9.08 -4.47
N SER A 67 2.16 9.23 -3.18
CA SER A 67 3.30 8.62 -2.53
C SER A 67 3.00 7.20 -2.06
N THR A 68 3.91 6.27 -2.33
CA THR A 68 3.86 4.89 -1.83
C THR A 68 4.90 4.67 -0.72
N LEU A 69 4.43 4.19 0.43
CA LEU A 69 5.28 3.82 1.56
C LEU A 69 5.73 2.36 1.43
N VAL A 70 7.04 2.13 1.43
CA VAL A 70 7.64 0.78 1.50
C VAL A 70 8.30 0.59 2.85
N VAL A 71 7.79 -0.37 3.61
CA VAL A 71 8.35 -0.77 4.90
C VAL A 71 9.17 -2.04 4.71
N CYS A 72 10.47 -1.98 5.02
CA CYS A 72 11.37 -3.12 4.86
C CYS A 72 12.44 -3.17 5.97
N PRO A 73 13.12 -4.32 6.18
CA PRO A 73 14.31 -4.39 7.00
C PRO A 73 15.37 -3.36 6.60
N LEU A 74 16.11 -2.83 7.58
CA LEU A 74 17.12 -1.79 7.36
C LEU A 74 18.16 -2.19 6.30
N SER A 75 18.58 -3.46 6.31
CA SER A 75 19.53 -4.03 5.35
C SER A 75 19.05 -4.02 3.90
N LEU A 76 17.73 -3.92 3.67
CA LEU A 76 17.14 -3.89 2.33
C LEU A 76 16.92 -2.48 1.79
N ILE A 77 17.05 -1.42 2.61
CA ILE A 77 16.82 -0.04 2.14
C ILE A 77 17.77 0.32 0.99
N SER A 78 19.06 0.04 1.15
CA SER A 78 20.06 0.33 0.11
C SER A 78 19.80 -0.45 -1.17
N HIS A 79 19.34 -1.70 -1.05
CA HIS A 79 18.95 -2.52 -2.19
C HIS A 79 17.76 -1.92 -2.93
N TRP A 80 16.69 -1.53 -2.22
CA TRP A 80 15.53 -0.86 -2.81
C TRP A 80 15.90 0.45 -3.51
N GLN A 81 16.73 1.29 -2.88
CA GLN A 81 17.22 2.52 -3.52
C GLN A 81 18.00 2.24 -4.80
N GLY A 82 18.88 1.23 -4.79
CA GLY A 82 19.65 0.84 -5.95
C GLY A 82 18.76 0.40 -7.11
N GLN A 83 17.81 -0.51 -6.84
CA GLN A 83 16.87 -1.01 -7.84
C GLN A 83 15.96 0.10 -8.40
N LEU A 84 15.43 0.98 -7.55
CA LEU A 84 14.62 2.12 -8.01
C LEU A 84 15.45 3.09 -8.85
N LYS A 85 16.68 3.40 -8.45
CA LYS A 85 17.58 4.27 -9.23
C LYS A 85 17.95 3.67 -10.59
N GLU A 86 18.12 2.36 -10.65
CA GLU A 86 18.49 1.63 -11.87
C GLU A 86 17.30 1.48 -12.83
N PHE A 87 16.15 1.01 -12.33
CA PHE A 87 15.02 0.61 -13.17
C PHE A 87 13.92 1.66 -13.28
N ALA A 88 13.90 2.66 -12.40
CA ALA A 88 12.89 3.71 -12.35
C ALA A 88 13.51 5.08 -11.99
N PRO A 89 14.50 5.59 -12.77
CA PRO A 89 15.26 6.79 -12.41
C PRO A 89 14.41 8.07 -12.33
N SER A 90 13.21 8.07 -12.91
CA SER A 90 12.26 9.18 -12.82
C SER A 90 11.43 9.19 -11.53
N VAL A 91 11.46 8.11 -10.75
CA VAL A 91 10.72 7.98 -9.49
C VAL A 91 11.53 8.63 -8.38
N THR A 92 10.91 9.59 -7.69
CA THR A 92 11.52 10.28 -6.55
C THR A 92 11.45 9.40 -5.30
N VAL A 93 12.60 9.18 -4.65
CA VAL A 93 12.72 8.28 -3.51
C VAL A 93 13.26 9.02 -2.29
N TYR A 94 12.58 8.87 -1.15
CA TYR A 94 13.03 9.41 0.13
C TYR A 94 13.23 8.31 1.17
N VAL A 95 14.38 8.33 1.85
CA VAL A 95 14.67 7.38 2.94
C VAL A 95 14.37 8.05 4.27
N TYR A 96 13.29 7.60 4.88
CA TYR A 96 12.84 8.05 6.17
C TYR A 96 13.39 7.15 7.28
N HIS A 97 14.66 7.35 7.62
CA HIS A 97 15.35 6.61 8.68
C HIS A 97 16.51 7.40 9.29
N GLY A 98 16.89 7.10 10.54
CA GLY A 98 18.05 7.69 11.20
C GLY A 98 17.95 9.21 11.35
N ALA A 99 19.02 9.92 10.96
CA ALA A 99 19.12 11.37 11.02
C ALA A 99 18.20 12.11 10.01
N ASN A 100 17.74 11.41 8.96
CA ASN A 100 16.87 12.00 7.94
C ASN A 100 15.41 12.16 8.41
N ARG A 101 15.08 11.76 9.64
CA ARG A 101 13.71 11.83 10.21
C ARG A 101 13.36 13.18 10.86
N SER A 102 14.25 14.17 10.81
CA SER A 102 14.15 15.43 11.56
C SER A 102 12.90 16.26 11.20
N ALA A 103 11.88 16.25 12.07
CA ALA A 103 10.60 16.97 11.95
C ALA A 103 10.70 18.50 11.77
N LYS A 104 11.87 19.12 11.98
CA LYS A 104 12.08 20.57 11.80
C LYS A 104 12.53 20.96 10.38
N SER A 105 12.90 19.98 9.55
CA SER A 105 13.46 20.22 8.22
C SER A 105 13.13 19.14 7.19
N SER A 106 12.36 18.12 7.57
CA SER A 106 12.00 17.05 6.65
C SER A 106 11.00 17.56 5.61
N PRO A 107 11.23 17.30 4.31
CA PRO A 107 10.28 17.59 3.25
C PRO A 107 8.94 16.87 3.48
N CYS A 108 7.86 17.35 2.87
CA CYS A 108 6.58 16.66 2.99
C CYS A 108 6.71 15.28 2.35
N LEU A 109 6.34 14.22 3.08
CA LEU A 109 6.49 12.85 2.59
C LEU A 109 5.71 12.60 1.28
N THR A 110 4.64 13.37 1.05
CA THR A 110 3.83 13.32 -0.17
C THR A 110 4.51 13.92 -1.40
N ASP A 111 5.64 14.62 -1.22
CA ASP A 111 6.41 15.22 -2.33
C ASP A 111 7.24 14.17 -3.07
N PHE A 112 7.33 12.95 -2.53
CA PHE A 112 8.07 11.84 -3.12
C PHE A 112 7.12 10.75 -3.60
N ASP A 113 7.46 10.11 -4.71
CA ASP A 113 6.72 8.97 -5.23
C ASP A 113 6.88 7.74 -4.34
N VAL A 114 8.06 7.55 -3.73
CA VAL A 114 8.35 6.42 -2.85
C VAL A 114 9.04 6.87 -1.56
N VAL A 115 8.50 6.44 -0.42
CA VAL A 115 9.14 6.62 0.89
C VAL A 115 9.57 5.25 1.42
N LEU A 116 10.87 5.09 1.70
CA LEU A 116 11.44 3.89 2.29
C LEU A 116 11.61 4.08 3.80
N THR A 117 11.10 3.14 4.59
CA THR A 117 11.27 3.15 6.06
C THR A 117 11.43 1.74 6.62
N THR A 118 11.70 1.65 7.92
CA THR A 118 11.79 0.39 8.65
C THR A 118 10.62 0.22 9.61
N PHE A 119 10.31 -1.04 9.93
CA PHE A 119 9.29 -1.36 10.93
C PHE A 119 9.58 -0.68 12.29
N GLN A 120 10.85 -0.73 12.73
CA GLN A 120 11.29 -0.07 13.96
C GLN A 120 10.98 1.44 13.96
N THR A 121 11.19 2.11 12.82
CA THR A 121 10.91 3.54 12.67
C THR A 121 9.42 3.81 12.77
N LEU A 122 8.61 3.05 12.04
CA LEU A 122 7.16 3.19 12.03
C LEU A 122 6.56 2.99 13.43
N VAL A 123 6.99 1.94 14.15
CA VAL A 123 6.53 1.67 15.51
C VAL A 123 6.91 2.81 16.47
N SER A 124 8.13 3.35 16.34
CA SER A 124 8.58 4.45 17.20
C SER A 124 7.76 5.75 17.03
N GLU A 125 7.12 5.93 15.88
CA GLU A 125 6.31 7.12 15.58
C GLU A 125 4.81 6.91 15.75
N HIS A 126 4.36 5.65 15.68
CA HIS A 126 2.96 5.31 15.93
C HIS A 126 2.55 5.56 17.38
N GLY A 127 3.49 5.42 18.32
CA GLY A 127 3.32 5.91 19.68
C GLY A 127 3.36 7.43 19.69
N GLY A 128 2.20 8.08 19.57
CA GLY A 128 2.07 9.53 19.80
C GLY A 128 2.65 9.96 21.15
N PRO A 129 2.81 11.28 21.42
CA PRO A 129 3.37 11.75 22.67
C PRO A 129 2.60 11.15 23.85
N LYS A 130 3.34 10.61 24.83
CA LYS A 130 2.78 10.34 26.16
C LYS A 130 2.35 11.63 26.82
#